data_AF-A0A957QDF1-F1
#
_entry.id   AF-A0A957QDF1-F1
#
_cell.length_a   1.000
_cell.length_b   1.000
_cell.length_c   1.000
_cell.angle_alpha   90.00
_cell.angle_beta   90.00
_cell.angle_gamma   90.00
#
_symmetry.space_group_name_H-M   'P 1'
#
loop_
_entity.id
_entity.type
_entity.pdbx_description
1 polymer ?
#
loop_
_entity_poly.entity_id
_entity_poly.type
_entity_poly.pdbx_seq_one_letter_code
_entity_poly.pdbx_strand_id
1 'polypeptide(L)'
;MTNTTETSVAISRPLARHIVEVLGSTGTPPARGVQHFNVGNFSLLDALDEYYFSSYLQDGGGAYKMVVGDYGSGKSHFLYCLRDRAWSRGFAVAKVDLSPVETPYNDQRLVYAAVARNIIWHEDDESISDEQGLTRFLEGTLTRFVGGHLSLETLNHPNYTGLVDTLEATPVDSLAYKNAVMAYFEALIRDQDERQESLTRWLLGSNTTPDDTKILREVGVTGKITRPNAFRMLRSLVQVIRALSYSGLILLFDEVDRMASIGGKAEKLATDNLREVIDR
;
A
#
# COMPACT_ATOMS: atom_id res chain seq x y z
N MET A 1 -12.34 -11.19 -33.96
CA MET A 1 -10.89 -11.03 -34.19
C MET A 1 -10.62 -9.55 -34.30
N THR A 2 -10.52 -8.87 -33.17
CA THR A 2 -10.12 -7.47 -33.10
C THR A 2 -8.65 -7.47 -32.71
N ASN A 3 -7.80 -7.11 -33.66
CA ASN A 3 -6.39 -6.81 -33.43
C ASN A 3 -6.31 -5.66 -32.42
N THR A 4 -6.10 -5.97 -31.15
CA THR A 4 -5.56 -5.03 -30.20
C THR A 4 -4.12 -4.79 -30.63
N THR A 5 -3.87 -3.66 -31.29
CA THR A 5 -2.51 -3.17 -31.55
C THR A 5 -1.77 -3.11 -30.22
N GLU A 6 -0.89 -4.09 -29.97
CA GLU A 6 0.11 -4.05 -28.91
C GLU A 6 0.96 -2.81 -29.16
N THR A 7 0.67 -1.73 -28.44
CA THR A 7 1.61 -0.62 -28.32
C THR A 7 2.83 -1.19 -27.61
N SER A 8 3.85 -1.58 -28.38
CA SER A 8 5.11 -2.04 -27.80
C SER A 8 5.72 -0.86 -27.05
N VAL A 9 5.48 -0.81 -25.74
CA VAL A 9 6.12 0.17 -24.86
C VAL A 9 7.62 -0.04 -25.01
N ALA A 10 8.32 0.99 -25.48
CA ALA A 10 9.76 0.92 -25.70
C ALA A 10 10.45 0.62 -24.36
N ILE A 11 11.13 -0.52 -24.29
CA ILE A 11 11.84 -0.95 -23.08
C ILE A 11 13.26 -0.38 -23.07
N SER A 12 13.69 0.20 -21.95
CA SER A 12 15.05 0.68 -21.81
C SER A 12 16.03 -0.51 -21.74
N ARG A 13 17.25 -0.34 -22.28
CA ARG A 13 18.28 -1.39 -22.21
C ARG A 13 18.63 -1.80 -20.77
N PRO A 14 18.73 -0.87 -19.79
CA PRO A 14 18.92 -1.24 -18.39
C PRO A 14 17.77 -2.10 -17.83
N LEU A 15 16.51 -1.71 -18.08
CA LEU A 15 15.35 -2.47 -17.62
C LEU A 15 15.29 -3.86 -18.26
N ALA A 16 15.50 -3.95 -19.58
CA ALA A 16 15.55 -5.23 -20.29
C ALA A 16 16.61 -6.17 -19.72
N ARG A 17 17.81 -5.64 -19.42
CA ARG A 17 18.89 -6.41 -18.79
C ARG A 17 18.51 -6.89 -17.40
N HIS A 18 17.94 -6.02 -16.57
CA HIS A 18 17.48 -6.36 -15.23
C HIS A 18 16.43 -7.48 -15.26
N ILE A 19 15.44 -7.39 -16.16
CA ILE A 19 14.42 -8.44 -16.35
C ILE A 19 15.09 -9.79 -16.64
N VAL A 20 16.03 -9.83 -17.59
CA VAL A 20 16.73 -11.07 -17.97
C VAL A 20 17.56 -11.62 -16.81
N GLU A 21 18.28 -10.77 -16.07
CA GLU A 21 19.12 -11.17 -14.94
C GLU A 21 18.30 -11.74 -13.78
N VAL A 22 17.17 -11.11 -13.41
CA VAL A 22 16.30 -11.59 -12.33
C VAL A 22 15.61 -12.90 -12.74
N LEU A 23 14.99 -12.95 -13.93
CA LEU A 23 14.33 -14.17 -14.40
C LEU A 23 15.32 -15.34 -14.53
N GLY A 24 16.54 -15.08 -15.00
CA GLY A 24 17.56 -16.11 -15.18
C GLY A 24 18.18 -16.61 -13.87
N SER A 25 18.16 -15.82 -12.80
CA SER A 25 18.80 -16.17 -11.52
C SER A 25 17.84 -16.84 -10.53
N THR A 26 16.63 -16.31 -10.37
CA THR A 26 15.67 -16.77 -9.36
C THR A 26 14.42 -17.43 -9.94
N GLY A 27 14.15 -17.24 -11.23
CA GLY A 27 12.89 -17.67 -11.85
C GLY A 27 11.66 -16.92 -11.31
N THR A 28 11.85 -15.85 -10.54
CA THR A 28 10.77 -15.03 -9.99
C THR A 28 10.56 -13.78 -10.85
N PRO A 29 9.32 -13.30 -11.00
CA PRO A 29 9.07 -12.04 -11.71
C PRO A 29 9.81 -10.87 -11.05
N PRO A 30 10.48 -10.00 -11.83
CA PRO A 30 11.11 -8.79 -11.31
C PRO A 30 10.07 -7.81 -10.77
N ALA A 31 10.51 -6.93 -9.86
CA ALA A 31 9.64 -5.91 -9.29
C ALA A 31 9.16 -4.87 -10.32
N ARG A 32 9.82 -4.73 -11.48
CA ARG A 32 9.41 -3.82 -12.57
C ARG A 32 9.52 -4.50 -13.92
N GLY A 33 8.72 -4.05 -14.87
CA GLY A 33 8.78 -4.50 -16.26
C GLY A 33 8.04 -5.82 -16.52
N VAL A 34 7.17 -6.27 -15.61
CA VAL A 34 6.39 -7.51 -15.81
C VAL A 34 5.48 -7.44 -17.03
N GLN A 35 5.02 -6.24 -17.41
CA GLN A 35 4.22 -5.99 -18.61
C GLN A 35 4.94 -6.37 -19.91
N HIS A 36 6.27 -6.39 -19.94
CA HIS A 36 7.03 -6.63 -21.18
C HIS A 36 7.15 -8.11 -21.57
N PHE A 37 6.86 -9.03 -20.65
CA PHE A 37 6.91 -10.47 -20.91
C PHE A 37 5.64 -11.19 -20.42
N ASN A 38 4.61 -10.43 -20.06
CA ASN A 38 3.33 -10.98 -19.65
C ASN A 38 2.60 -11.63 -20.82
N VAL A 39 2.06 -12.84 -20.60
CA VAL A 39 1.31 -13.60 -21.61
C VAL A 39 0.11 -14.31 -20.98
N GLY A 40 -0.98 -14.43 -21.74
CA GLY A 40 -2.08 -15.36 -21.43
C GLY A 40 -3.09 -14.95 -20.36
N ASN A 41 -2.89 -13.83 -19.64
CA ASN A 41 -3.80 -13.38 -18.58
C ASN A 41 -4.48 -12.02 -18.85
N PHE A 42 -4.28 -11.43 -20.05
CA PHE A 42 -4.82 -10.12 -20.40
C PHE A 42 -6.34 -10.04 -20.23
N SER A 43 -7.08 -11.07 -20.63
CA SER A 43 -8.54 -11.10 -20.47
C SER A 43 -8.99 -11.01 -19.00
N LEU A 44 -8.27 -11.64 -18.08
CA LEU A 44 -8.55 -11.56 -16.65
C LEU A 44 -8.24 -10.17 -16.10
N LEU A 45 -7.08 -9.63 -16.48
CA LEU A 45 -6.69 -8.31 -16.06
C LEU A 45 -7.65 -7.24 -16.62
N ASP A 46 -8.10 -7.38 -17.88
CA ASP A 46 -9.00 -6.44 -18.56
C ASP A 46 -10.37 -6.43 -17.88
N ALA A 47 -10.89 -7.62 -17.53
CA ALA A 47 -12.12 -7.72 -16.76
C ALA A 47 -12.00 -7.07 -15.37
N LEU A 48 -10.86 -7.25 -14.66
CA LEU A 48 -10.64 -6.60 -13.37
C LEU A 48 -10.54 -5.07 -13.52
N ASP A 49 -9.91 -4.60 -14.58
CA ASP A 49 -9.77 -3.18 -14.86
C ASP A 49 -11.12 -2.52 -15.20
N GLU A 50 -11.91 -3.15 -16.09
CA GLU A 50 -13.24 -2.66 -16.51
C GLU A 50 -14.25 -2.66 -15.34
N TYR A 51 -14.36 -3.78 -14.61
CA TYR A 51 -15.41 -3.93 -13.61
C TYR A 51 -15.05 -3.43 -12.22
N TYR A 52 -13.76 -3.22 -11.91
CA TYR A 52 -13.32 -2.82 -10.58
C TYR A 52 -12.48 -1.54 -10.60
N PHE A 53 -11.33 -1.52 -11.28
CA PHE A 53 -10.39 -0.40 -11.16
C PHE A 53 -10.86 0.89 -11.81
N SER A 54 -11.62 0.81 -12.90
CA SER A 54 -12.12 1.98 -13.63
C SER A 54 -13.51 2.44 -13.20
N SER A 55 -14.15 1.74 -12.25
CA SER A 55 -15.52 2.02 -11.82
C SER A 55 -15.70 1.76 -10.32
N TYR A 56 -16.17 0.56 -9.95
CA TYR A 56 -16.69 0.23 -8.62
C TYR A 56 -15.76 0.60 -7.45
N LEU A 57 -14.44 0.43 -7.58
CA LEU A 57 -13.51 0.78 -6.50
C LEU A 57 -13.25 2.29 -6.39
N GLN A 58 -13.28 3.02 -7.51
CA GLN A 58 -13.09 4.48 -7.48
C GLN A 58 -14.25 5.17 -6.76
N ASP A 59 -15.46 4.64 -6.93
CA ASP A 59 -16.69 5.07 -6.28
C ASP A 59 -16.75 4.74 -4.77
N GLY A 60 -15.70 4.11 -4.23
CA GLY A 60 -15.59 3.77 -2.81
C GLY A 60 -16.07 2.37 -2.45
N GLY A 61 -16.32 1.51 -3.45
CA GLY A 61 -16.65 0.11 -3.24
C GLY A 61 -15.46 -0.71 -2.69
N GLY A 62 -15.78 -1.73 -1.89
CA GLY A 62 -14.82 -2.75 -1.44
C GLY A 62 -15.03 -4.07 -2.19
N ALA A 63 -13.95 -4.72 -2.59
CA ALA A 63 -14.00 -6.03 -3.23
C ALA A 63 -12.86 -6.93 -2.78
N TYR A 64 -13.11 -8.24 -2.84
CA TYR A 64 -12.12 -9.26 -2.61
C TYR A 64 -12.17 -10.33 -3.69
N LYS A 65 -10.97 -10.77 -4.07
CA LYS A 65 -10.75 -11.79 -5.09
C LYS A 65 -9.68 -12.74 -4.57
N MET A 66 -9.89 -14.02 -4.84
CA MET A 66 -8.93 -15.07 -4.55
C MET A 66 -8.43 -15.64 -5.87
N VAL A 67 -7.11 -15.69 -6.04
CA VAL A 67 -6.46 -16.28 -7.21
C VAL A 67 -5.99 -17.67 -6.82
N VAL A 68 -6.61 -18.70 -7.39
CA VAL A 68 -6.31 -20.11 -7.09
C VAL A 68 -5.64 -20.74 -8.30
N GLY A 69 -4.58 -21.50 -8.06
CA GLY A 69 -3.85 -22.22 -9.10
C GLY A 69 -2.67 -22.99 -8.51
N ASP A 70 -2.13 -23.92 -9.28
CA ASP A 70 -1.03 -24.79 -8.83
C ASP A 70 0.26 -24.00 -8.55
N TYR A 71 1.21 -24.63 -7.85
CA TYR A 71 2.54 -24.05 -7.69
C TYR A 71 3.20 -23.83 -9.05
N GLY A 72 3.80 -22.66 -9.26
CA GLY A 72 4.42 -22.29 -10.55
C GLY A 72 3.44 -21.87 -11.65
N SER A 73 2.13 -21.80 -11.38
CA SER A 73 1.12 -21.33 -12.36
C SER A 73 1.14 -19.83 -12.69
N GLY A 74 2.08 -19.07 -12.11
CA GLY A 74 2.22 -17.63 -12.37
C GLY A 74 1.36 -16.73 -11.48
N LYS A 75 0.88 -17.19 -10.32
CA LYS A 75 0.07 -16.38 -9.38
C LYS A 75 0.78 -15.08 -8.97
N SER A 76 2.02 -15.16 -8.50
CA SER A 76 2.80 -13.97 -8.12
C SER A 76 3.00 -13.04 -9.31
N HIS A 77 3.28 -13.58 -10.50
CA HIS A 77 3.38 -12.80 -11.75
C HIS A 77 2.07 -12.07 -12.07
N PHE A 78 0.93 -12.74 -11.93
CA PHE A 78 -0.39 -12.13 -12.09
C PHE A 78 -0.63 -10.99 -11.08
N LEU A 79 -0.24 -11.16 -9.82
CA LEU A 79 -0.34 -10.10 -8.81
C LEU A 79 0.52 -8.87 -9.17
N TYR A 80 1.74 -9.08 -9.71
CA TYR A 80 2.55 -7.97 -10.20
C TYR A 80 1.91 -7.26 -11.40
N CYS A 81 1.30 -8.00 -12.33
CA CYS A 81 0.57 -7.38 -13.44
C CYS A 81 -0.65 -6.58 -12.94
N LEU A 82 -1.35 -7.08 -11.91
CA LEU A 82 -2.48 -6.39 -11.31
C LEU A 82 -2.05 -5.10 -10.59
N ARG A 83 -0.91 -5.14 -9.89
CA ARG A 83 -0.29 -3.97 -9.25
C ARG A 83 -0.01 -2.86 -10.27
N ASP A 84 0.61 -3.20 -11.40
CA ASP A 84 0.95 -2.19 -12.42
C ASP A 84 -0.30 -1.53 -13.00
N ARG A 85 -1.39 -2.30 -13.15
CA ARG A 85 -2.70 -1.74 -13.52
C ARG A 85 -3.33 -0.89 -12.42
N ALA A 86 -3.14 -1.25 -11.16
CA ALA A 86 -3.63 -0.44 -10.04
C ALA A 86 -2.92 0.92 -10.01
N TRP A 87 -1.59 0.94 -10.22
CA TRP A 87 -0.82 2.18 -10.31
C TRP A 87 -1.24 3.06 -11.48
N SER A 88 -1.42 2.49 -12.68
CA SER A 88 -1.89 3.26 -13.84
C SER A 88 -3.30 3.85 -13.66
N ARG A 89 -4.07 3.34 -12.69
CA ARG A 89 -5.39 3.82 -12.27
C ARG A 89 -5.36 4.69 -11.02
N GLY A 90 -4.17 5.07 -10.54
CA GLY A 90 -3.98 5.98 -9.41
C GLY A 90 -4.24 5.35 -8.04
N PHE A 91 -4.20 4.02 -7.91
CA PHE A 91 -4.31 3.36 -6.62
C PHE A 91 -2.95 3.26 -5.91
N ALA A 92 -2.95 3.41 -4.59
CA ALA A 92 -1.85 2.94 -3.76
C ALA A 92 -1.89 1.40 -3.70
N VAL A 93 -0.72 0.76 -3.57
CA VAL A 93 -0.64 -0.70 -3.50
C VAL A 93 0.24 -1.13 -2.33
N ALA A 94 -0.21 -2.14 -1.59
CA ALA A 94 0.62 -2.88 -0.65
C ALA A 94 0.71 -4.35 -1.08
N LYS A 95 1.93 -4.87 -1.23
CA LYS A 95 2.17 -6.29 -1.51
C LYS A 95 2.72 -6.97 -0.27
N VAL A 96 1.95 -7.84 0.35
CA VAL A 96 2.30 -8.54 1.57
C VAL A 96 2.49 -10.02 1.24
N ASP A 97 3.70 -10.52 1.40
CA ASP A 97 3.97 -11.96 1.31
C ASP A 97 3.58 -12.61 2.64
N LEU A 98 2.64 -13.56 2.59
CA LEU A 98 2.10 -14.16 3.78
C LEU A 98 2.99 -15.27 4.31
N SER A 99 3.51 -15.05 5.51
CA SER A 99 4.25 -16.03 6.29
C SER A 99 3.46 -16.40 7.55
N PRO A 100 3.35 -17.71 7.89
CA PRO A 100 2.85 -18.18 9.17
C PRO A 100 3.45 -17.50 10.41
N VAL A 101 4.70 -17.06 10.30
CA VAL A 101 5.50 -16.53 11.42
C VAL A 101 5.44 -15.00 11.46
N GLU A 102 5.50 -14.34 10.31
CA GLU A 102 5.64 -12.88 10.24
C GLU A 102 4.29 -12.16 10.09
N THR A 103 3.29 -12.81 9.49
CA THR A 103 1.98 -12.23 9.19
C THR A 103 0.84 -13.21 9.49
N PRO A 104 0.70 -13.71 10.73
CA PRO A 104 -0.40 -14.60 11.06
C PRO A 104 -1.72 -13.81 10.98
N TYR A 105 -2.56 -14.13 10.00
CA TYR A 105 -3.88 -13.57 9.77
C TYR A 105 -4.86 -13.71 10.94
N ASN A 106 -4.47 -14.45 11.99
CA ASN A 106 -5.21 -14.53 13.25
C ASN A 106 -4.98 -13.30 14.16
N ASP A 107 -4.09 -12.39 13.79
CA ASP A 107 -3.78 -11.15 14.51
C ASP A 107 -4.01 -9.94 13.61
N GLN A 108 -5.16 -9.29 13.78
CA GLN A 108 -5.54 -8.08 13.06
C GLN A 108 -4.48 -6.97 13.17
N ARG A 109 -3.77 -6.88 14.31
CA ARG A 109 -2.67 -5.91 14.49
C ARG A 109 -1.49 -6.23 13.59
N LEU A 110 -1.14 -7.50 13.45
CA LEU A 110 -0.04 -7.92 12.59
C LEU A 110 -0.39 -7.75 11.12
N VAL A 111 -1.66 -7.99 10.72
CA VAL A 111 -2.14 -7.68 9.38
C VAL A 111 -2.01 -6.19 9.08
N TYR A 112 -2.50 -5.31 9.96
CA TYR A 112 -2.32 -3.86 9.80
C TYR A 112 -0.84 -3.49 9.67
N ALA A 113 0.01 -3.99 10.58
CA ALA A 113 1.42 -3.65 10.59
C ALA A 113 2.17 -4.17 9.35
N ALA A 114 1.76 -5.33 8.83
CA ALA A 114 2.28 -5.88 7.58
C ALA A 114 1.89 -5.00 6.38
N VAL A 115 0.63 -4.56 6.29
CA VAL A 115 0.19 -3.62 5.25
C VAL A 115 0.95 -2.29 5.35
N ALA A 116 1.04 -1.71 6.55
CA ALA A 116 1.75 -0.45 6.77
C ALA A 116 3.24 -0.54 6.42
N ARG A 117 3.88 -1.71 6.63
CA ARG A 117 5.29 -1.93 6.25
C ARG A 117 5.50 -2.19 4.76
N ASN A 118 4.49 -2.70 4.06
CA ASN A 118 4.63 -3.16 2.68
C ASN A 118 3.85 -2.33 1.65
N ILE A 119 3.24 -1.21 2.05
CA ILE A 119 2.75 -0.22 1.09
C ILE A 119 3.93 0.31 0.28
N ILE A 120 3.74 0.39 -1.03
CA ILE A 120 4.80 0.67 -1.99
C ILE A 120 4.71 2.14 -2.41
N TRP A 121 5.81 2.85 -2.24
CA TRP A 121 6.06 4.10 -2.93
C TRP A 121 6.56 3.80 -4.34
N HIS A 122 5.77 4.20 -5.34
CA HIS A 122 6.05 3.97 -6.75
C HIS A 122 6.15 5.31 -7.50
N GLU A 123 7.17 5.42 -8.35
CA GLU A 123 7.40 6.50 -9.29
C GLU A 123 7.47 5.93 -10.70
N ASP A 124 6.87 6.62 -11.67
CA ASP A 124 6.89 6.20 -13.09
C ASP A 124 8.31 6.25 -13.69
N ASP A 125 9.21 7.04 -13.09
CA ASP A 125 10.60 7.11 -13.52
C ASP A 125 11.31 5.76 -13.26
N GLU A 126 11.72 5.10 -14.35
CA GLU A 126 12.44 3.82 -14.33
C GLU A 126 13.75 3.87 -13.51
N SER A 127 14.36 5.06 -13.35
CA SER A 127 15.60 5.25 -12.60
C SER A 127 15.42 5.27 -11.08
N ILE A 128 14.18 5.47 -10.60
CA ILE A 128 13.85 5.48 -9.18
C ILE A 128 13.35 4.08 -8.80
N SER A 129 13.99 3.44 -7.82
CA SER A 129 13.54 2.14 -7.33
C SER A 129 12.27 2.27 -6.49
N ASP A 130 11.40 1.27 -6.57
CA ASP A 130 10.26 1.17 -5.67
C ASP A 130 10.75 0.99 -4.22
N GLU A 131 10.12 1.68 -3.28
CA GLU A 131 10.43 1.62 -1.86
C GLU A 131 9.21 1.18 -1.05
N GLN A 132 9.43 0.56 0.11
CA GLN A 132 8.36 0.06 0.95
C GLN A 132 8.24 0.83 2.27
N GLY A 133 7.03 0.93 2.78
CA GLY A 133 6.71 1.47 4.10
C GLY A 133 5.82 2.70 4.04
N LEU A 134 4.88 2.78 4.98
CA LEU A 134 3.87 3.84 5.04
C LEU A 134 4.50 5.22 5.17
N THR A 135 5.51 5.36 6.01
CA THR A 135 6.20 6.64 6.20
C THR A 135 6.92 7.09 4.95
N ARG A 136 7.59 6.17 4.23
CA ARG A 136 8.22 6.47 2.95
C ARG A 136 7.19 6.85 1.88
N PHE A 137 6.07 6.12 1.81
CA PHE A 137 4.95 6.44 0.93
C PHE A 137 4.36 7.84 1.23
N LEU A 138 4.20 8.18 2.51
CA LEU A 138 3.71 9.49 2.96
C LEU A 138 4.69 10.61 2.60
N GLU A 139 5.98 10.44 2.89
CA GLU A 139 7.04 11.40 2.55
C GLU A 139 7.13 11.65 1.04
N GLY A 140 7.17 10.58 0.25
CA GLY A 140 7.16 10.66 -1.21
C GLY A 140 5.92 11.38 -1.73
N THR A 141 4.75 11.02 -1.21
CA THR A 141 3.47 11.67 -1.59
C THR A 141 3.51 13.17 -1.27
N LEU A 142 3.95 13.56 -0.08
CA LEU A 142 4.07 14.96 0.30
C LEU A 142 5.03 15.72 -0.64
N THR A 143 6.18 15.13 -0.92
CA THR A 143 7.19 15.70 -1.84
C THR A 143 6.61 15.90 -3.24
N ARG A 144 5.84 14.91 -3.75
CA ARG A 144 5.14 15.00 -5.04
C ARG A 144 4.08 16.10 -5.04
N PHE A 145 3.29 16.24 -3.98
CA PHE A 145 2.28 17.29 -3.84
C PHE A 145 2.88 18.69 -3.83
N VAL A 146 4.00 18.86 -3.13
CA VAL A 146 4.68 20.16 -3.02
C VAL A 146 5.47 20.47 -4.30
N GLY A 147 6.00 19.45 -4.99
CA GLY A 147 6.73 19.61 -6.25
C GLY A 147 8.19 20.05 -6.05
N GLY A 148 8.80 19.72 -4.91
CA GLY A 148 10.16 20.16 -4.59
C GLY A 148 10.64 19.65 -3.22
N HIS A 149 11.77 20.18 -2.76
CA HIS A 149 12.32 19.82 -1.45
C HIS A 149 11.45 20.36 -0.31
N LEU A 150 11.29 19.57 0.74
CA LEU A 150 10.60 20.01 1.95
C LEU A 150 11.49 21.01 2.69
N SER A 151 10.86 22.08 3.18
CA SER A 151 11.49 23.17 3.93
C SER A 151 10.43 23.94 4.70
N LEU A 152 10.82 24.81 5.63
CA LEU A 152 9.86 25.61 6.40
C LEU A 152 8.89 26.45 5.55
N GLU A 153 9.28 26.85 4.33
CA GLU A 153 8.39 27.54 3.38
C GLU A 153 7.21 26.66 2.93
N THR A 154 7.36 25.35 2.99
CA THR A 154 6.33 24.35 2.66
C THR A 154 5.08 24.54 3.52
N LEU A 155 5.22 24.98 4.78
CA LEU A 155 4.08 25.25 5.66
C LEU A 155 3.11 26.30 5.11
N ASN A 156 3.61 27.21 4.26
CA ASN A 156 2.81 28.24 3.61
C ASN A 156 2.55 27.93 2.13
N HIS A 157 2.97 26.77 1.63
CA HIS A 157 2.82 26.41 0.22
C HIS A 157 1.35 26.05 -0.08
N PRO A 158 0.72 26.59 -1.13
CA PRO A 158 -0.70 26.38 -1.42
C PRO A 158 -1.11 24.91 -1.55
N ASN A 159 -0.25 24.06 -2.13
CA ASN A 159 -0.54 22.62 -2.24
C ASN A 159 -0.50 21.92 -0.88
N TYR A 160 0.37 22.37 0.03
CA TYR A 160 0.43 21.80 1.38
C TYR A 160 -0.78 22.26 2.20
N THR A 161 -1.13 23.54 2.16
CA THR A 161 -2.32 24.05 2.87
C THR A 161 -3.59 23.38 2.36
N GLY A 162 -3.76 23.23 1.04
CA GLY A 162 -4.91 22.52 0.47
C GLY A 162 -4.96 21.03 0.83
N LEU A 163 -3.79 20.38 0.95
CA LEU A 163 -3.69 19.01 1.44
C LEU A 163 -4.14 18.89 2.90
N VAL A 164 -3.68 19.79 3.75
CA VAL A 164 -4.09 19.85 5.17
C VAL A 164 -5.60 20.10 5.27
N ASP A 165 -6.14 21.09 4.57
CA ASP A 165 -7.58 21.38 4.54
C ASP A 165 -8.40 20.15 4.12
N THR A 166 -7.92 19.41 3.10
CA THR A 166 -8.56 18.19 2.62
C THR A 166 -8.54 17.08 3.67
N LEU A 167 -7.40 16.86 4.32
CA LEU A 167 -7.26 15.87 5.40
C LEU A 167 -8.15 16.23 6.59
N GLU A 168 -8.17 17.50 6.99
CA GLU A 168 -9.00 17.99 8.09
C GLU A 168 -10.49 17.77 7.82
N ALA A 169 -10.96 18.08 6.61
CA ALA A 169 -12.33 17.89 6.17
C ALA A 169 -12.72 16.42 5.94
N THR A 170 -11.74 15.54 5.69
CA THR A 170 -12.03 14.13 5.44
C THR A 170 -12.46 13.43 6.73
N PRO A 171 -13.62 12.72 6.71
CA PRO A 171 -14.01 11.86 7.81
C PRO A 171 -13.08 10.65 7.86
N VAL A 172 -12.30 10.56 8.94
CA VAL A 172 -11.41 9.44 9.22
C VAL A 172 -11.88 8.76 10.50
N ASP A 173 -12.06 7.44 10.46
CA ASP A 173 -12.58 6.62 11.56
C ASP A 173 -11.82 6.82 12.88
N SER A 174 -10.52 7.09 12.78
CA SER A 174 -9.65 7.36 13.91
C SER A 174 -9.05 8.77 13.80
N LEU A 175 -9.52 9.68 14.66
CA LEU A 175 -8.93 11.02 14.78
C LEU A 175 -7.44 10.96 15.12
N ALA A 176 -7.03 10.02 15.99
CA ALA A 176 -5.62 9.81 16.32
C ALA A 176 -4.78 9.41 15.09
N TYR A 177 -5.37 8.69 14.14
CA TYR A 177 -4.69 8.31 12.90
C TYR A 177 -4.51 9.50 11.97
N LYS A 178 -5.57 10.29 11.77
CA LYS A 178 -5.50 11.54 11.02
C LYS A 178 -4.44 12.48 11.62
N ASN A 179 -4.48 12.69 12.92
CA ASN A 179 -3.51 13.52 13.63
C ASN A 179 -2.08 13.00 13.46
N ALA A 180 -1.87 11.68 13.50
CA ALA A 180 -0.54 11.10 13.30
C ALA A 180 0.02 11.41 11.92
N VAL A 181 -0.80 11.35 10.87
CA VAL A 181 -0.36 11.66 9.50
C VAL A 181 -0.06 13.16 9.34
N MET A 182 -0.95 14.04 9.82
CA MET A 182 -0.74 15.49 9.74
C MET A 182 0.50 15.91 10.55
N ALA A 183 0.67 15.39 11.76
CA ALA A 183 1.85 15.64 12.59
C ALA A 183 3.13 15.06 11.98
N TYR A 184 3.03 13.96 11.23
CA TYR A 184 4.18 13.37 10.53
C TYR A 184 4.64 14.27 9.39
N PHE A 185 3.72 14.84 8.61
CA PHE A 185 4.06 15.84 7.60
C PHE A 185 4.68 17.10 8.20
N GLU A 186 4.11 17.62 9.30
CA GLU A 186 4.69 18.77 9.98
C GLU A 186 6.09 18.45 10.54
N ALA A 187 6.29 17.27 11.11
CA ALA A 187 7.59 16.83 11.62
C ALA A 187 8.64 16.72 10.50
N LEU A 188 8.26 16.20 9.33
CA LEU A 188 9.13 16.17 8.14
C LEU A 188 9.52 17.59 7.68
N ILE A 189 8.56 18.50 7.60
CA ILE A 189 8.81 19.88 7.12
C ILE A 189 9.69 20.68 8.08
N ARG A 190 9.59 20.39 9.39
CA ARG A 190 10.32 21.09 10.46
C ARG A 190 11.61 20.38 10.91
N ASP A 191 12.01 19.31 10.24
CA ASP A 191 13.17 18.48 10.62
C ASP A 191 13.14 18.03 12.10
N GLN A 192 11.98 17.57 12.57
CA GLN A 192 11.78 17.10 13.95
C GLN A 192 12.01 15.59 14.07
N ASP A 193 13.26 15.15 13.96
CA ASP A 193 13.66 13.73 13.88
C ASP A 193 13.05 12.85 14.97
N GLU A 194 13.11 13.28 16.24
CA GLU A 194 12.59 12.50 17.37
C GLU A 194 11.06 12.28 17.28
N ARG A 195 10.35 13.32 16.83
CA ARG A 195 8.90 13.26 16.61
C ARG A 195 8.57 12.40 15.41
N GLN A 196 9.34 12.54 14.32
CA GLN A 196 9.20 11.72 13.12
C GLN A 196 9.40 10.23 13.45
N GLU A 197 10.40 9.89 14.25
CA GLU A 197 10.67 8.50 14.65
C GLU A 197 9.55 7.93 15.52
N SER A 198 9.05 8.72 16.50
CA SER A 198 7.93 8.32 17.36
C SER A 198 6.64 8.07 16.56
N LEU A 199 6.33 8.97 15.60
CA LEU A 199 5.18 8.83 14.70
C LEU A 199 5.35 7.65 13.74
N THR A 200 6.57 7.42 13.24
CA THR A 200 6.90 6.27 12.40
C THR A 200 6.60 4.96 13.12
N ARG A 201 7.07 4.80 14.36
CA ARG A 201 6.78 3.58 15.15
C ARG A 201 5.28 3.39 15.34
N TRP A 202 4.55 4.45 15.64
CA TRP A 202 3.09 4.37 15.85
C TRP A 202 2.34 4.02 14.55
N LEU A 203 2.63 4.72 13.45
CA LEU A 203 2.02 4.49 12.13
C LEU A 203 2.31 3.08 11.61
N LEU A 204 3.49 2.52 11.86
CA LEU A 204 3.82 1.14 11.48
C LEU A 204 3.22 0.09 12.43
N GLY A 205 2.46 0.49 13.46
CA GLY A 205 1.88 -0.41 14.44
C GLY A 205 2.91 -1.11 15.33
N SER A 206 4.13 -0.55 15.41
CA SER A 206 5.21 -1.04 16.25
C SER A 206 4.98 -0.68 17.73
N ASN A 207 5.72 -1.33 18.63
CA ASN A 207 5.65 -0.98 20.04
C ASN A 207 6.27 0.40 20.28
N THR A 208 5.51 1.29 20.91
CA THR A 208 5.98 2.61 21.33
C THR A 208 6.50 2.60 22.77
N THR A 209 7.55 3.39 23.02
CA THR A 209 8.15 3.62 24.33
C THR A 209 7.31 4.61 25.17
N PRO A 210 7.57 4.73 26.48
CA PRO A 210 6.96 5.78 27.30
C PRO A 210 7.26 7.20 26.82
N ASP A 211 8.44 7.44 26.25
CA ASP A 211 8.83 8.77 25.73
C ASP A 211 8.13 9.07 24.41
N ASP A 212 8.03 8.08 23.51
CA ASP A 212 7.19 8.18 22.30
C ASP A 212 5.76 8.58 22.69
N THR A 213 5.22 7.98 23.76
CA THR A 213 3.84 8.24 24.21
C THR A 213 3.65 9.68 24.68
N LYS A 214 4.68 10.34 25.24
CA LYS A 214 4.60 11.75 25.62
C LYS A 214 4.54 12.63 24.36
N ILE A 215 5.46 12.41 23.41
CA ILE A 215 5.53 13.14 22.15
C ILE A 215 4.23 13.00 21.35
N LEU A 216 3.73 11.76 21.22
CA LEU A 216 2.49 11.47 20.48
C LEU A 216 1.27 12.18 21.09
N ARG A 217 1.19 12.29 22.42
CA ARG A 217 0.07 12.98 23.09
C ARG A 217 0.05 14.48 22.81
N GLU A 218 1.20 15.12 22.66
CA GLU A 218 1.29 16.56 22.35
C GLU A 218 0.64 16.89 21.01
N VAL A 219 0.69 15.96 20.06
CA VAL A 219 0.09 16.10 18.72
C VAL A 219 -1.27 15.40 18.61
N GLY A 220 -1.90 15.07 19.74
CA GLY A 220 -3.24 14.48 19.77
C GLY A 220 -3.31 13.03 19.27
N VAL A 221 -2.18 12.31 19.22
CA VAL A 221 -2.12 10.88 18.89
C VAL A 221 -2.23 10.08 20.19
N THR A 222 -3.37 9.41 20.38
CA THR A 222 -3.70 8.72 21.62
C THR A 222 -3.89 7.22 21.42
N GLY A 223 -3.54 6.45 22.45
CA GLY A 223 -3.64 4.99 22.44
C GLY A 223 -2.60 4.30 21.55
N LYS A 224 -2.66 2.96 21.54
CA LYS A 224 -1.80 2.11 20.70
C LYS A 224 -2.65 1.40 19.65
N ILE A 225 -2.00 0.97 18.57
CA ILE A 225 -2.61 0.03 17.63
C ILE A 225 -2.58 -1.36 18.28
N THR A 226 -3.75 -1.94 18.42
CA THR A 226 -4.02 -3.19 19.15
C THR A 226 -4.95 -4.05 18.29
N ARG A 227 -5.08 -5.34 18.63
CA ARG A 227 -6.00 -6.25 17.91
C ARG A 227 -7.40 -5.65 17.74
N PRO A 228 -8.09 -5.15 18.79
CA PRO A 228 -9.48 -4.69 18.64
C PRO A 228 -9.68 -3.43 17.79
N ASN A 229 -8.63 -2.63 17.56
CA ASN A 229 -8.74 -1.39 16.79
C ASN A 229 -7.97 -1.41 15.47
N ALA A 230 -7.29 -2.52 15.13
CA ALA A 230 -6.40 -2.60 13.98
C ALA A 230 -7.14 -2.41 12.65
N PHE A 231 -8.32 -3.01 12.48
CA PHE A 231 -9.12 -2.78 11.26
C PHE A 231 -9.68 -1.37 11.18
N ARG A 232 -10.03 -0.74 12.31
CA ARG A 232 -10.34 0.69 12.33
C ARG A 232 -9.16 1.54 11.84
N MET A 233 -7.92 1.18 12.23
CA MET A 233 -6.72 1.85 11.73
C MET A 233 -6.48 1.56 10.24
N LEU A 234 -6.75 0.35 9.76
CA LEU A 234 -6.65 0.01 8.34
C LEU A 234 -7.65 0.80 7.49
N ARG A 235 -8.91 0.94 7.92
CA ARG A 235 -9.88 1.82 7.26
C ARG A 235 -9.45 3.28 7.31
N SER A 236 -8.90 3.73 8.43
CA SER A 236 -8.33 5.08 8.56
C SER A 236 -7.20 5.33 7.56
N LEU A 237 -6.34 4.32 7.34
CA LEU A 237 -5.30 4.37 6.30
C LEU A 237 -5.91 4.53 4.91
N VAL A 238 -6.93 3.73 4.56
CA VAL A 238 -7.60 3.82 3.25
C VAL A 238 -8.26 5.20 3.05
N GLN A 239 -8.93 5.72 4.08
CA GLN A 239 -9.55 7.06 4.06
C GLN A 239 -8.50 8.16 3.86
N VAL A 240 -7.36 8.08 4.56
CA VAL A 240 -6.23 9.00 4.37
C VAL A 240 -5.66 8.89 2.96
N ILE A 241 -5.40 7.68 2.45
CA ILE A 241 -4.87 7.48 1.09
C ILE A 241 -5.78 8.14 0.05
N ARG A 242 -7.10 8.04 0.20
CA ARG A 242 -8.05 8.75 -0.67
C ARG A 242 -7.98 10.27 -0.52
N ALA A 243 -7.82 10.77 0.70
CA ALA A 243 -7.61 12.21 0.94
C ALA A 243 -6.30 12.72 0.32
N LEU A 244 -5.28 11.85 0.21
CA LEU A 244 -4.03 12.11 -0.52
C LEU A 244 -4.20 11.97 -2.06
N SER A 245 -5.42 12.05 -2.58
CA SER A 245 -5.76 12.00 -4.02
C SER A 245 -5.44 10.68 -4.74
N TYR A 246 -5.31 9.56 -4.03
CA TYR A 246 -5.30 8.24 -4.64
C TYR A 246 -6.73 7.71 -4.82
N SER A 247 -6.94 6.89 -5.85
CA SER A 247 -8.22 6.21 -6.12
C SER A 247 -8.63 5.24 -5.00
N GLY A 248 -7.68 4.76 -4.21
CA GLY A 248 -7.89 3.83 -3.11
C GLY A 248 -6.63 3.04 -2.79
N LEU A 249 -6.79 1.93 -2.07
CA LEU A 249 -5.71 1.02 -1.71
C LEU A 249 -6.01 -0.39 -2.22
N ILE A 250 -5.08 -0.97 -2.97
CA ILE A 250 -5.10 -2.38 -3.36
C ILE A 250 -4.15 -3.16 -2.44
N LEU A 251 -4.69 -4.20 -1.81
CA LEU A 251 -3.93 -5.12 -0.97
C LEU A 251 -3.68 -6.42 -1.75
N LEU A 252 -2.42 -6.73 -2.01
CA LEU A 252 -2.01 -7.95 -2.70
C LEU A 252 -1.36 -8.87 -1.69
N PHE A 253 -2.07 -9.93 -1.32
CA PHE A 253 -1.56 -10.96 -0.43
C PHE A 253 -1.07 -12.16 -1.26
N ASP A 254 0.22 -12.47 -1.17
CA ASP A 254 0.82 -13.64 -1.83
C ASP A 254 1.10 -14.76 -0.82
N GLU A 255 1.34 -15.98 -1.29
CA GLU A 255 1.67 -17.17 -0.49
C GLU A 255 0.63 -17.59 0.58
N VAL A 256 -0.65 -17.27 0.37
CA VAL A 256 -1.76 -17.68 1.26
C VAL A 256 -1.76 -19.20 1.53
N ASP A 257 -1.38 -20.01 0.53
CA ASP A 257 -1.35 -21.48 0.61
C ASP A 257 -0.43 -22.00 1.74
N ARG A 258 0.67 -21.30 2.04
CA ARG A 258 1.58 -21.69 3.14
C ARG A 258 0.89 -21.56 4.51
N MET A 259 -0.07 -20.64 4.64
CA MET A 259 -0.87 -20.48 5.85
C MET A 259 -2.01 -21.49 5.95
N ALA A 260 -2.63 -21.87 4.82
CA ALA A 260 -3.69 -22.89 4.78
C ALA A 260 -3.20 -24.28 5.25
N SER A 261 -1.89 -24.53 5.15
CA SER A 261 -1.25 -25.76 5.67
C SER A 261 -1.33 -25.92 7.21
N ILE A 262 -1.75 -24.89 7.95
CA ILE A 262 -1.80 -24.87 9.43
C ILE A 262 -3.15 -25.38 9.98
N GLY A 263 -4.06 -25.81 9.11
CA GLY A 263 -5.31 -26.47 9.47
C GLY A 263 -6.54 -25.55 9.43
N GLY A 264 -7.71 -26.14 9.15
CA GLY A 264 -8.90 -25.41 8.70
C GLY A 264 -9.48 -24.34 9.64
N LYS A 265 -9.12 -24.32 10.93
CA LYS A 265 -9.56 -23.26 11.85
C LYS A 265 -8.81 -21.95 11.62
N ALA A 266 -7.53 -22.00 11.28
CA ALA A 266 -6.73 -20.81 11.00
C ALA A 266 -7.12 -20.18 9.66
N GLU A 267 -7.36 -21.00 8.64
CA GLU A 267 -7.84 -20.59 7.32
C GLU A 267 -9.22 -19.91 7.40
N LYS A 268 -10.17 -20.48 8.15
CA LYS A 268 -11.49 -19.88 8.35
C LYS A 268 -11.39 -18.53 9.05
N LEU A 269 -10.57 -18.43 10.11
CA LEU A 269 -10.37 -17.17 10.83
C LEU A 269 -9.68 -16.10 9.95
N ALA A 270 -8.76 -16.50 9.09
CA ALA A 270 -8.12 -15.62 8.12
C ALA A 270 -9.14 -15.07 7.10
N THR A 271 -10.00 -15.95 6.59
CA THR A 271 -11.06 -15.58 5.64
C THR A 271 -12.12 -14.68 6.29
N ASP A 272 -12.51 -14.97 7.54
CA ASP A 272 -13.44 -14.15 8.30
C ASP A 272 -12.85 -12.75 8.60
N ASN A 273 -11.57 -12.68 8.95
CA ASN A 273 -10.86 -11.42 9.16
C ASN A 273 -10.72 -10.61 7.85
N LEU A 274 -10.40 -11.27 6.73
CA LEU A 274 -10.40 -10.64 5.40
C LEU A 274 -11.77 -10.07 5.07
N ARG A 275 -12.82 -10.86 5.26
CA ARG A 275 -14.20 -10.45 5.06
C ARG A 275 -14.58 -9.25 5.91
N GLU A 276 -14.18 -9.21 7.18
CA GLU A 276 -14.46 -8.06 8.06
C GLU A 276 -13.80 -6.77 7.57
N VAL A 277 -12.64 -6.85 6.91
CA VAL A 277 -11.98 -5.69 6.29
C VAL A 277 -12.75 -5.17 5.07
N ILE A 278 -13.48 -6.02 4.35
CA ILE A 278 -14.17 -5.67 3.09
C ILE A 278 -15.62 -5.24 3.35
N ASP A 279 -16.30 -5.89 4.30
CA ASP A 279 -17.74 -5.72 4.54
C ASP A 279 -18.06 -4.44 5.36
N ARG A 280 -17.05 -3.67 5.83
CA ARG A 280 -17.21 -2.54 6.76
C ARG A 280 -16.28 -1.37 6.49
#